data_AF-A0A8T4FJ20-F1
#
_entry.id   AF-A0A8T4FJ20-F1
#
_cell.length_a   1.000
_cell.length_b   1.000
_cell.length_c   1.000
_cell.angle_alpha   90.00
_cell.angle_beta   90.00
_cell.angle_gamma   90.00
#
_symmetry.space_group_name_H-M   'P 1'
#
loop_
_entity.id
_entity.type
_entity.pdbx_description
1 polymer ?
#
loop_
_entity_poly.entity_id
_entity_poly.type
_entity_poly.pdbx_seq_one_letter_code
_entity_poly.pdbx_strand_id
1 'polypeptide(L)'
;MKGEQHVFYTLLSLAVFLPLILATDRLSPAELIVFTIGVFVGSLAPDADAADSAIMHGLAGGKGTVRTARRHTVIILPFFGYLIRYLIYYPISALVFIVSLGRIKPKHRGLLHSLFGTTVAAVILTIYLRLISDLLLAVFLAADVTAAIDSFLMVFCAGLLFGAIMHLIEDSCTHEGVYWLFPFGNVKLSGTLTPSSRKNRLIVVVLGIAAIISLTFGNAYRINGVAGVNGAVATPEMILPVIMPLLYLGAAWITAFYISGTHRG
;
A
#
# COMPACT_ATOMS: atom_id res chain seq x y z
N MET A 1 3.77 4.70 13.08
CA MET A 1 4.72 3.65 13.54
C MET A 1 6.09 3.92 12.93
N LYS A 2 7.07 2.99 12.91
CA LYS A 2 8.27 3.16 12.05
C LYS A 2 8.00 2.64 10.63
N GLY A 3 8.63 3.22 9.61
CA GLY A 3 8.46 2.80 8.21
C GLY A 3 8.67 1.30 7.95
N GLU A 4 9.64 0.68 8.63
CA GLU A 4 9.86 -0.78 8.53
C GLU A 4 8.69 -1.61 9.05
N GLN A 5 7.98 -1.11 10.07
CA GLN A 5 6.81 -1.78 10.61
C GLN A 5 5.64 -1.67 9.65
N HIS A 6 5.51 -0.51 9.00
CA HIS A 6 4.51 -0.29 7.96
C HIS A 6 4.70 -1.27 6.79
N VAL A 7 5.92 -1.32 6.24
CA VAL A 7 6.29 -2.31 5.22
C VAL A 7 5.98 -3.73 5.68
N PHE A 8 6.35 -4.10 6.90
CA PHE A 8 6.17 -5.46 7.38
C PHE A 8 4.70 -5.86 7.51
N TYR A 9 3.86 -5.02 8.10
CA TYR A 9 2.42 -5.30 8.25
C TYR A 9 1.68 -5.28 6.92
N THR A 10 2.06 -4.35 6.03
CA THR A 10 1.51 -4.29 4.69
C THR A 10 1.88 -5.53 3.88
N LEU A 11 3.12 -6.03 3.95
CA LEU A 11 3.53 -7.27 3.27
C LEU A 11 2.86 -8.53 3.87
N LEU A 12 2.64 -8.57 5.19
CA LEU A 12 1.83 -9.64 5.79
C LEU A 12 0.39 -9.57 5.30
N SER A 13 -0.19 -8.38 5.22
CA SER A 13 -1.54 -8.16 4.70
C SER A 13 -1.64 -8.57 3.22
N LEU A 14 -0.61 -8.27 2.42
CA LEU A 14 -0.47 -8.76 1.06
C LEU A 14 -0.44 -10.29 1.04
N ALA A 15 0.30 -10.95 1.94
CA ALA A 15 0.33 -12.42 2.00
C ALA A 15 -1.05 -13.04 2.31
N VAL A 16 -1.87 -12.39 3.15
CA VAL A 16 -3.27 -12.78 3.36
C VAL A 16 -4.08 -12.64 2.08
N PHE A 17 -3.85 -11.57 1.32
CA PHE A 17 -4.61 -11.23 0.11
C PHE A 17 -4.12 -11.93 -1.16
N LEU A 18 -2.87 -12.40 -1.17
CA LEU A 18 -2.20 -12.97 -2.35
C LEU A 18 -2.96 -14.14 -2.99
N PRO A 19 -3.57 -15.08 -2.23
CA PRO A 19 -4.41 -16.13 -2.81
C PRO A 19 -5.52 -15.61 -3.72
N LEU A 20 -6.15 -14.48 -3.37
CA LEU A 20 -7.19 -13.87 -4.20
C LEU A 20 -6.61 -13.37 -5.52
N ILE A 21 -5.43 -12.74 -5.50
CA ILE A 21 -4.75 -12.28 -6.72
C ILE A 21 -4.42 -13.49 -7.60
N LEU A 22 -3.81 -14.52 -7.01
CA LEU A 22 -3.39 -15.73 -7.73
C LEU A 22 -4.58 -16.53 -8.27
N ALA A 23 -5.72 -16.55 -7.59
CA ALA A 23 -6.92 -17.27 -8.02
C ALA A 23 -7.50 -16.72 -9.34
N THR A 24 -7.16 -15.49 -9.73
CA THR A 24 -7.65 -14.93 -10.99
C THR A 24 -6.85 -15.38 -12.21
N ASP A 25 -5.61 -15.86 -12.02
CA ASP A 25 -4.62 -16.13 -13.10
C ASP A 25 -4.48 -14.96 -14.11
N ARG A 26 -4.87 -13.73 -13.72
CA ARG A 26 -4.88 -12.55 -14.62
C ARG A 26 -3.54 -11.83 -14.69
N LEU A 27 -2.69 -11.99 -13.68
CA LEU A 27 -1.39 -11.31 -13.62
C LEU A 27 -0.28 -12.29 -13.98
N SER A 28 0.56 -11.87 -14.92
CA SER A 28 1.84 -12.54 -15.16
C SER A 28 2.76 -12.46 -13.93
N PRO A 29 3.77 -13.34 -13.81
CA PRO A 29 4.76 -13.26 -12.74
C PRO A 29 5.47 -11.90 -12.67
N ALA A 30 5.73 -11.27 -13.83
CA ALA A 30 6.33 -9.94 -13.89
C ALA A 30 5.40 -8.86 -13.32
N GLU A 31 4.11 -8.90 -13.66
CA GLU A 31 3.11 -7.97 -13.11
C GLU A 31 2.94 -8.17 -11.60
N LEU A 32 3.00 -9.40 -11.09
CA LEU A 32 2.95 -9.65 -9.65
C LEU A 32 4.16 -9.05 -8.90
N ILE A 33 5.35 -9.09 -9.51
CA ILE A 33 6.54 -8.42 -8.97
C ILE A 33 6.32 -6.91 -8.96
N VAL A 34 5.85 -6.32 -10.06
CA VAL A 34 5.57 -4.88 -10.17
C VAL A 34 4.50 -4.44 -9.16
N PHE A 35 3.44 -5.24 -8.99
CA PHE A 35 2.42 -5.03 -7.97
C PHE A 35 3.04 -4.99 -6.58
N THR A 36 3.89 -5.96 -6.24
CA THR A 36 4.55 -6.06 -4.94
C THR A 36 5.50 -4.87 -4.70
N ILE A 37 6.21 -4.41 -5.73
CA ILE A 37 7.01 -3.17 -5.66
C ILE A 37 6.10 -1.97 -5.37
N GLY A 38 4.97 -1.87 -6.07
CA GLY A 38 3.93 -0.87 -5.80
C GLY A 38 3.47 -0.91 -4.34
N VAL A 39 3.13 -2.09 -3.81
CA VAL A 39 2.73 -2.29 -2.40
C VAL A 39 3.82 -1.81 -1.44
N PHE A 40 5.07 -2.17 -1.70
CA PHE A 40 6.20 -1.74 -0.89
C PHE A 40 6.37 -0.22 -0.88
N VAL A 41 6.38 0.44 -2.04
CA VAL A 41 6.46 1.91 -2.13
C VAL A 41 5.24 2.56 -1.48
N GLY A 42 4.05 2.01 -1.72
CA GLY A 42 2.77 2.50 -1.22
C GLY A 42 2.70 2.49 0.30
N SER A 43 3.24 1.45 0.95
CA SER A 43 3.31 1.35 2.41
C SER A 43 4.12 2.47 3.08
N LEU A 44 4.92 3.20 2.30
CA LEU A 44 5.77 4.31 2.77
C LEU A 44 5.36 5.66 2.17
N ALA A 45 4.56 5.66 1.10
CA ALA A 45 4.17 6.86 0.35
C ALA A 45 3.47 7.93 1.23
N PRO A 46 2.56 7.57 2.16
CA PRO A 46 1.94 8.56 3.04
C PRO A 46 2.94 9.38 3.86
N ASP A 47 4.02 8.76 4.34
CA ASP A 47 5.05 9.42 5.17
C ASP A 47 5.96 10.38 4.39
N ALA A 48 5.78 10.56 3.08
CA ALA A 48 6.58 11.50 2.28
C ALA A 48 6.39 12.97 2.71
N ASP A 49 5.35 13.28 3.48
CA ASP A 49 5.12 14.61 4.07
C ASP A 49 6.09 14.92 5.24
N ALA A 50 6.72 13.90 5.83
CA ALA A 50 7.75 14.02 6.85
C ALA A 50 9.16 13.93 6.24
N ALA A 51 10.07 14.83 6.63
CA ALA A 51 11.40 14.92 5.99
C ALA A 51 12.33 13.78 6.41
N ASP A 52 12.15 13.26 7.60
CA ASP A 52 12.94 12.21 8.25
C ASP A 52 12.38 10.79 8.03
N SER A 53 11.38 10.65 7.15
CA SER A 53 10.72 9.37 6.92
C SER A 53 11.56 8.38 6.13
N ALA A 54 11.22 7.09 6.25
CA ALA A 54 11.94 6.03 5.58
C ALA A 54 11.86 6.11 4.04
N ILE A 55 10.83 6.75 3.49
CA ILE A 55 10.78 6.97 2.03
C ILE A 55 11.83 8.00 1.57
N MET A 56 12.25 8.93 2.43
CA MET A 56 13.21 9.98 2.10
C MET A 56 14.67 9.53 2.24
N HIS A 57 14.94 8.54 3.09
CA HIS A 57 16.31 8.14 3.46
C HIS A 57 16.58 6.63 3.40
N GLY A 58 15.57 5.83 3.04
CA GLY A 58 15.63 4.37 3.07
C GLY A 58 15.23 3.79 4.44
N LEU A 59 15.11 2.46 4.50
CA LEU A 59 14.80 1.76 5.75
C LEU A 59 16.03 1.74 6.67
N ALA A 60 15.83 1.93 7.99
CA ALA A 60 16.91 1.89 8.97
C ALA A 60 17.57 0.49 9.04
N GLY A 61 18.82 0.43 9.47
CA GLY A 61 19.70 -0.73 9.24
C GLY A 61 19.40 -2.00 10.08
N GLY A 62 19.85 -3.14 9.54
CA GLY A 62 19.98 -4.44 10.22
C GLY A 62 21.43 -4.96 10.19
N LYS A 63 21.67 -6.23 10.57
CA LYS A 63 23.01 -6.88 10.50
C LYS A 63 23.08 -7.86 9.31
N GLY A 64 24.29 -8.11 8.78
CA GLY A 64 24.53 -9.14 7.76
C GLY A 64 23.89 -8.86 6.39
N THR A 65 23.44 -9.92 5.70
CA THR A 65 22.82 -9.88 4.36
C THR A 65 21.56 -9.00 4.28
N VAL A 66 20.80 -8.90 5.38
CA VAL A 66 19.63 -8.02 5.51
C VAL A 66 20.03 -6.54 5.38
N ARG A 67 21.23 -6.17 5.84
CA ARG A 67 21.77 -4.82 5.67
C ARG A 67 22.03 -4.51 4.19
N THR A 68 22.56 -5.48 3.44
CA THR A 68 22.87 -5.32 2.02
C THR A 68 21.59 -5.12 1.21
N ALA A 69 20.56 -5.96 1.42
CA ALA A 69 19.26 -5.79 0.77
C ALA A 69 18.62 -4.42 1.09
N ARG A 70 18.70 -3.98 2.36
CA ARG A 70 18.17 -2.66 2.78
C ARG A 70 18.96 -1.47 2.22
N ARG A 71 20.27 -1.59 1.94
CA ARG A 71 21.06 -0.50 1.32
C ARG A 71 20.54 -0.12 -0.07
N HIS A 72 20.00 -1.06 -0.83
CA HIS A 72 19.41 -0.76 -2.14
C HIS A 72 18.13 0.09 -2.03
N THR A 73 17.43 0.03 -0.89
CA THR A 73 16.26 0.89 -0.64
C THR A 73 16.63 2.37 -0.51
N VAL A 74 17.89 2.68 -0.13
CA VAL A 74 18.39 4.06 0.01
C VAL A 74 18.53 4.78 -1.33
N ILE A 75 18.57 4.05 -2.45
CA ILE A 75 18.62 4.68 -3.79
C ILE A 75 17.20 4.84 -4.34
N ILE A 76 16.39 3.78 -4.25
CA ILE A 76 15.08 3.73 -4.91
C ILE A 76 14.02 4.51 -4.13
N LEU A 77 14.00 4.40 -2.79
CA LEU A 77 12.96 5.06 -2.00
C LEU A 77 13.03 6.59 -2.08
N PRO A 78 14.21 7.25 -1.96
CA PRO A 78 14.27 8.70 -2.03
C PRO A 78 13.82 9.26 -3.37
N PHE A 79 14.01 8.52 -4.48
CA PHE A 79 13.44 8.91 -5.77
C PHE A 79 11.92 9.08 -5.68
N PHE A 80 11.20 8.08 -5.17
CA PHE A 80 9.76 8.17 -4.97
C PHE A 80 9.38 9.18 -3.90
N GLY A 81 10.12 9.24 -2.78
CA GLY A 81 9.88 10.17 -1.68
C GLY A 81 9.95 11.62 -2.13
N TYR A 82 10.99 12.00 -2.88
CA TYR A 82 11.13 13.34 -3.42
C TYR A 82 10.10 13.66 -4.49
N LEU A 83 9.79 12.70 -5.36
CA LEU A 83 8.75 12.85 -6.38
C LEU A 83 7.39 13.12 -5.74
N ILE A 84 7.00 12.31 -4.75
CA ILE A 84 5.75 12.48 -4.00
C ILE A 84 5.76 13.79 -3.21
N ARG A 85 6.82 14.07 -2.44
CA ARG A 85 6.86 15.26 -1.58
C ARG A 85 6.78 16.56 -2.38
N TYR A 86 7.64 16.71 -3.37
CA TYR A 86 7.84 17.99 -4.06
C TYR A 86 6.95 18.18 -5.27
N LEU A 87 6.66 17.11 -6.04
CA LEU A 87 5.87 17.24 -7.26
C LEU A 87 4.39 16.87 -7.07
N ILE A 88 4.01 16.35 -5.90
CA ILE A 88 2.64 15.90 -5.62
C ILE A 88 2.09 16.56 -4.34
N TYR A 89 2.66 16.27 -3.17
CA TYR A 89 2.13 16.72 -1.88
C TYR A 89 2.09 18.23 -1.74
N TYR A 90 3.21 18.94 -1.97
CA TYR A 90 3.21 20.40 -1.84
C TYR A 90 2.28 21.08 -2.87
N PRO A 91 2.28 20.70 -4.16
CA PRO A 91 1.33 21.24 -5.13
C PRO A 91 -0.14 21.01 -4.75
N ILE A 92 -0.53 19.78 -4.35
CA ILE A 92 -1.93 19.51 -3.97
C ILE A 92 -2.27 20.26 -2.67
N SER A 93 -1.37 20.30 -1.71
CA SER A 93 -1.59 21.04 -0.46
C SER A 93 -1.79 22.54 -0.70
N ALA A 94 -1.02 23.12 -1.62
CA ALA A 94 -1.22 24.50 -2.07
C ALA A 94 -2.56 24.68 -2.78
N LEU A 95 -2.94 23.75 -3.66
CA LEU A 95 -4.23 23.78 -4.34
C LEU A 95 -5.40 23.72 -3.34
N VAL A 96 -5.36 22.81 -2.36
CA VAL A 96 -6.37 22.70 -1.30
C VAL A 96 -6.43 23.99 -0.48
N PHE A 97 -5.29 24.60 -0.15
CA PHE A 97 -5.24 25.88 0.53
C PHE A 97 -5.90 27.00 -0.28
N ILE A 98 -5.58 27.11 -1.57
CA ILE A 98 -6.12 28.14 -2.47
C ILE A 98 -7.64 27.96 -2.67
N VAL A 99 -8.07 26.75 -3.03
CA VAL A 99 -9.49 26.44 -3.29
C VAL A 99 -10.34 26.59 -2.04
N SER A 100 -9.78 26.29 -0.87
CA SER A 100 -10.47 26.51 0.41
C SER A 100 -10.43 27.96 0.92
N LEU A 101 -9.86 28.90 0.15
CA LEU A 101 -9.65 30.30 0.55
C LEU A 101 -8.92 30.41 1.90
N GLY A 102 -7.93 29.55 2.11
CA GLY A 102 -7.12 29.50 3.32
C GLY A 102 -7.78 28.85 4.54
N ARG A 103 -9.01 28.33 4.42
CA ARG A 103 -9.71 27.64 5.52
C ARG A 103 -9.04 26.31 5.89
N ILE A 104 -8.48 25.61 4.91
CA ILE A 104 -7.80 24.33 5.11
C ILE A 104 -6.30 24.54 4.95
N LYS A 105 -5.58 24.48 6.07
CA LYS A 105 -4.12 24.60 6.09
C LYS A 105 -3.46 23.24 5.90
N PRO A 106 -2.34 23.16 5.16
CA PRO A 106 -1.51 21.96 5.15
C PRO A 106 -1.09 21.60 6.57
N LYS A 107 -1.18 20.32 6.92
CA LYS A 107 -0.78 19.78 8.22
C LYS A 107 0.12 18.58 7.97
N HIS A 108 1.05 18.36 8.89
CA HIS A 108 1.77 17.10 9.00
C HIS A 108 0.75 15.99 9.31
N ARG A 109 0.80 14.87 8.58
CA ARG A 109 -0.19 13.79 8.64
C ARG A 109 -1.62 14.24 8.31
N GLY A 110 -1.73 15.15 7.34
CA GLY A 110 -3.01 15.68 6.83
C GLY A 110 -3.41 15.02 5.52
N LEU A 111 -3.03 15.64 4.40
CA LEU A 111 -3.45 15.22 3.07
C LEU A 111 -2.97 13.80 2.72
N LEU A 112 -1.68 13.49 2.88
CA LEU A 112 -1.16 12.16 2.58
C LEU A 112 -1.60 11.08 3.58
N HIS A 113 -2.12 11.45 4.74
CA HIS A 113 -2.75 10.53 5.71
C HIS A 113 -4.27 10.63 5.65
N SER A 114 -4.81 10.60 4.42
CA SER A 114 -6.24 10.57 4.12
C SER A 114 -6.49 9.71 2.89
N LEU A 115 -7.67 9.10 2.77
CA LEU A 115 -7.99 8.26 1.61
C LEU A 115 -7.99 9.08 0.31
N PHE A 116 -8.48 10.31 0.36
CA PHE A 116 -8.48 11.21 -0.78
C PHE A 116 -7.05 11.53 -1.22
N GLY A 117 -6.21 12.01 -0.32
CA GLY A 117 -4.87 12.45 -0.68
C GLY A 117 -3.95 11.31 -1.10
N THR A 118 -4.04 10.13 -0.48
CA THR A 118 -3.27 8.95 -0.95
C THR A 118 -3.72 8.49 -2.33
N THR A 119 -5.03 8.50 -2.61
CA THR A 119 -5.57 8.11 -3.91
C THR A 119 -5.12 9.07 -5.01
N VAL A 120 -5.26 10.38 -4.76
CA VAL A 120 -4.81 11.41 -5.71
C VAL A 120 -3.30 11.32 -5.92
N ALA A 121 -2.51 11.11 -4.86
CA ALA A 121 -1.07 10.99 -4.97
C ALA A 121 -0.66 9.77 -5.80
N ALA A 122 -1.33 8.63 -5.63
CA ALA A 122 -1.07 7.43 -6.42
C ALA A 122 -1.36 7.65 -7.91
N VAL A 123 -2.52 8.24 -8.24
CA VAL A 123 -2.91 8.53 -9.63
C VAL A 123 -1.92 9.50 -10.30
N ILE A 124 -1.57 10.60 -9.62
CA ILE A 124 -0.61 11.57 -10.17
C ILE A 124 0.77 10.94 -10.34
N LEU A 125 1.22 10.12 -9.39
CA LEU A 125 2.49 9.41 -9.51
C LEU A 125 2.49 8.48 -10.74
N THR A 126 1.42 7.74 -10.99
CA THR A 126 1.28 6.90 -12.18
C THR A 126 1.30 7.73 -13.47
N ILE A 127 0.63 8.90 -13.49
CA ILE A 127 0.69 9.82 -14.63
C ILE A 127 2.13 10.29 -14.89
N TYR A 128 2.88 10.69 -13.85
CA TYR A 128 4.27 11.08 -14.00
C TYR A 128 5.15 9.93 -14.53
N LEU A 129 4.96 8.71 -14.03
CA LEU A 129 5.70 7.55 -14.51
C LEU A 129 5.36 7.21 -15.98
N ARG A 130 4.11 7.41 -16.40
CA ARG A 130 3.72 7.28 -17.81
C ARG A 130 4.44 8.31 -18.68
N LEU A 131 4.40 9.59 -18.31
CA LEU A 131 5.09 10.65 -19.04
C LEU A 131 6.61 10.44 -19.13
N ILE A 132 7.23 9.99 -18.03
CA ILE A 132 8.66 9.64 -18.02
C ILE A 132 8.92 8.47 -18.98
N SER A 133 8.06 7.45 -18.97
CA SER A 133 8.18 6.30 -19.86
C SER A 133 8.04 6.69 -21.33
N ASP A 134 7.06 7.55 -21.66
CA ASP A 134 6.85 8.05 -23.02
C ASP A 134 8.08 8.84 -23.53
N LEU A 135 8.65 9.69 -22.67
CA LEU A 135 9.88 10.43 -23.00
C LEU A 135 11.04 9.47 -23.28
N LEU A 136 11.22 8.43 -22.46
CA LEU A 136 12.29 7.45 -22.65
C LEU A 136 12.09 6.64 -23.94
N LEU A 137 10.87 6.16 -24.21
CA LEU A 137 10.58 5.43 -25.45
C LEU A 137 10.82 6.27 -26.70
N ALA A 138 10.47 7.55 -26.66
CA ALA A 138 10.73 8.50 -27.76
C ALA A 138 12.24 8.65 -28.01
N VAL A 139 13.05 8.72 -26.95
CA VAL A 139 14.52 8.79 -27.05
C VAL A 139 15.11 7.50 -27.64
N PHE A 140 14.56 6.34 -27.30
CA PHE A 140 15.06 5.04 -27.76
C PHE A 140 14.38 4.48 -29.02
N LEU A 141 13.49 5.25 -29.68
CA LEU A 141 12.75 4.87 -30.90
C LEU A 141 11.97 3.54 -30.76
N ALA A 142 11.44 3.26 -29.57
CA ALA A 142 10.83 1.96 -29.22
C ALA A 142 9.31 2.07 -28.94
N ALA A 143 8.54 2.70 -29.84
CA ALA A 143 7.12 3.00 -29.63
C ALA A 143 6.22 1.76 -29.45
N ASP A 144 6.63 0.60 -29.95
CA ASP A 144 5.82 -0.63 -29.96
C ASP A 144 5.67 -1.31 -28.57
N VAL A 145 6.38 -0.83 -27.54
CA VAL A 145 6.35 -1.40 -26.17
C VAL A 145 5.24 -0.80 -25.29
N THR A 146 4.43 0.10 -25.85
CA THR A 146 3.50 0.95 -25.09
C THR A 146 2.44 0.17 -24.30
N ALA A 147 1.85 -0.88 -24.87
CA ALA A 147 0.76 -1.62 -24.22
C ALA A 147 1.21 -2.40 -22.97
N ALA A 148 2.43 -2.95 -22.99
CA ALA A 148 2.98 -3.66 -21.83
C ALA A 148 3.27 -2.69 -20.67
N ILE A 149 3.77 -1.49 -20.99
CA ILE A 149 4.04 -0.44 -19.99
C ILE A 149 2.75 0.01 -19.33
N ASP A 150 1.66 0.20 -20.08
CA ASP A 150 0.36 0.54 -19.51
C ASP A 150 -0.11 -0.51 -18.50
N SER A 151 -0.01 -1.81 -18.84
CA SER A 151 -0.39 -2.88 -17.92
C SER A 151 0.44 -2.82 -16.63
N PHE A 152 1.77 -2.70 -16.74
CA PHE A 152 2.65 -2.59 -15.58
C PHE A 152 2.37 -1.36 -14.73
N LEU A 153 2.08 -0.20 -15.33
CA LEU A 153 1.77 1.03 -14.61
C LEU A 153 0.44 0.94 -13.86
N MET A 154 -0.57 0.32 -14.46
CA MET A 154 -1.87 0.09 -13.80
C MET A 154 -1.72 -0.88 -12.63
N VAL A 155 -0.96 -1.96 -12.81
CA VAL A 155 -0.67 -2.94 -11.75
C VAL A 155 0.18 -2.31 -10.63
N PHE A 156 1.17 -1.49 -10.98
CA PHE A 156 1.94 -0.71 -10.01
C PHE A 156 1.05 0.23 -9.21
N CYS A 157 0.15 0.97 -9.89
CA CYS A 157 -0.81 1.87 -9.25
C CYS A 157 -1.72 1.14 -8.26
N ALA A 158 -2.25 -0.03 -8.65
CA ALA A 158 -3.07 -0.85 -7.78
C ALA A 158 -2.28 -1.32 -6.54
N GLY A 159 -1.04 -1.74 -6.72
CA GLY A 159 -0.14 -2.09 -5.62
C GLY A 159 0.13 -0.90 -4.70
N LEU A 160 0.45 0.25 -5.28
CA LEU A 160 0.70 1.51 -4.56
C LEU A 160 -0.49 1.92 -3.70
N LEU A 161 -1.70 1.86 -4.25
CA LEU A 161 -2.95 2.13 -3.53
C LEU A 161 -3.18 1.14 -2.40
N PHE A 162 -3.01 -0.17 -2.65
CA PHE A 162 -3.13 -1.19 -1.61
C PHE A 162 -2.16 -0.89 -0.46
N GLY A 163 -0.88 -0.65 -0.77
CA GLY A 163 0.12 -0.33 0.24
C GLY A 163 -0.20 0.94 1.02
N ALA A 164 -0.65 2.00 0.34
CA ALA A 164 -1.02 3.24 0.99
C ALA A 164 -2.26 3.09 1.89
N ILE A 165 -3.27 2.33 1.46
CA ILE A 165 -4.45 2.03 2.28
C ILE A 165 -4.05 1.23 3.52
N MET A 166 -3.20 0.21 3.36
CA MET A 166 -2.69 -0.56 4.50
C MET A 166 -1.94 0.32 5.50
N HIS A 167 -1.11 1.25 5.01
CA HIS A 167 -0.47 2.26 5.86
C HIS A 167 -1.50 3.08 6.66
N LEU A 168 -2.59 3.54 6.04
CA LEU A 168 -3.64 4.29 6.74
C LEU A 168 -4.36 3.43 7.81
N ILE A 169 -4.63 2.17 7.51
CA ILE A 169 -5.22 1.22 8.48
C ILE A 169 -4.27 1.01 9.67
N GLU A 170 -2.99 0.84 9.39
CA GLU A 170 -1.94 0.68 10.40
C GLU A 170 -1.84 1.91 11.30
N ASP A 171 -1.74 3.11 10.72
CA ASP A 171 -1.60 4.35 11.50
C ASP A 171 -2.88 4.69 12.28
N SER A 172 -4.05 4.22 11.83
CA SER A 172 -5.31 4.34 12.60
C SER A 172 -5.26 3.59 13.94
N CYS A 173 -4.39 2.58 14.07
CA CYS A 173 -4.17 1.86 15.33
C CYS A 173 -3.16 2.57 16.26
N THR A 174 -2.51 3.64 15.81
CA THR A 174 -1.49 4.39 16.56
C THR A 174 -2.05 5.65 17.21
N HIS A 175 -1.31 6.25 18.16
CA HIS A 175 -1.68 7.53 18.78
C HIS A 175 -1.75 8.70 17.78
N GLU A 176 -0.92 8.65 16.74
CA GLU A 176 -0.89 9.68 15.70
C GLU A 176 -2.15 9.64 14.83
N GLY A 177 -2.74 8.46 14.62
CA GLY A 177 -3.99 8.26 13.92
C GLY A 177 -3.99 8.73 12.46
N VAL A 178 -5.19 8.75 11.87
CA VAL A 178 -5.43 9.10 10.47
C VAL A 178 -6.69 9.93 10.33
N TYR A 179 -6.67 10.92 9.44
CA TYR A 179 -7.84 11.70 9.04
C TYR A 179 -8.40 11.18 7.72
N TRP A 180 -9.12 10.05 7.77
CA TRP A 180 -9.57 9.32 6.59
C TRP A 180 -10.25 10.18 5.51
N LEU A 181 -11.05 11.15 5.94
CA LEU A 181 -11.83 12.01 5.05
C LEU A 181 -11.23 13.41 4.84
N PHE A 182 -10.03 13.70 5.33
CA PHE A 182 -9.39 15.00 5.04
C PHE A 182 -9.17 15.15 3.52
N PRO A 183 -9.39 16.33 2.92
CA PRO A 183 -9.71 17.64 3.52
C PRO A 183 -11.22 17.86 3.80
N PHE A 184 -12.09 16.91 3.50
CA PHE A 184 -13.56 17.03 3.65
C PHE A 184 -14.06 16.77 5.07
N GLY A 185 -13.24 16.18 5.94
CA GLY A 185 -13.56 15.89 7.33
C GLY A 185 -12.34 16.00 8.24
N ASN A 186 -12.60 16.30 9.51
CA ASN A 186 -11.56 16.45 10.55
C ASN A 186 -11.66 15.39 11.65
N VAL A 187 -12.50 14.35 11.47
CA VAL A 187 -12.60 13.25 12.42
C VAL A 187 -11.34 12.41 12.33
N LYS A 188 -10.66 12.25 13.46
CA LYS A 188 -9.44 11.45 13.56
C LYS A 188 -9.78 10.06 14.07
N LEU A 189 -9.26 9.03 13.41
CA LEU A 189 -9.29 7.67 13.91
C LEU A 189 -7.91 7.33 14.48
N SER A 190 -7.81 7.03 15.77
CA SER A 190 -6.54 6.75 16.45
C SER A 190 -6.67 5.65 17.50
N GLY A 191 -5.58 4.94 17.74
CA GLY A 191 -5.46 3.91 18.78
C GLY A 191 -4.32 4.19 19.75
N THR A 192 -3.86 3.15 20.42
CA THR A 192 -2.84 3.22 21.48
C THR A 192 -1.55 2.46 21.13
N LEU A 193 -1.33 2.08 19.86
CA LEU A 193 -0.10 1.39 19.50
C LEU A 193 1.08 2.35 19.48
N THR A 194 2.15 1.92 20.13
CA THR A 194 3.47 2.54 20.06
C THR A 194 4.42 1.58 19.35
N PRO A 195 5.52 2.07 18.73
CA PRO A 195 6.45 1.23 17.97
C PRO A 195 7.03 0.04 18.77
N SER A 196 7.20 0.17 20.08
CA SER A 196 7.78 -0.85 20.97
C SER A 196 6.75 -1.72 21.71
N SER A 197 5.45 -1.52 21.45
CA SER A 197 4.38 -2.20 22.18
C SER A 197 4.42 -3.72 21.99
N ARG A 198 4.18 -4.48 23.07
CA ARG A 198 3.99 -5.94 22.97
C ARG A 198 2.76 -6.30 22.13
N LYS A 199 1.76 -5.41 22.07
CA LYS A 199 0.54 -5.55 21.25
C LYS A 199 0.87 -5.73 19.75
N ASN A 200 1.97 -5.13 19.28
CA ASN A 200 2.45 -5.28 17.91
C ASN A 200 2.75 -6.75 17.55
N ARG A 201 3.26 -7.53 18.51
CA ARG A 201 3.53 -8.97 18.29
C ARG A 201 2.25 -9.75 18.09
N LEU A 202 1.19 -9.40 18.82
CA LEU A 202 -0.11 -10.07 18.69
C LEU A 202 -0.71 -9.82 17.30
N ILE A 203 -0.65 -8.57 16.80
CA ILE A 203 -1.11 -8.23 15.45
C ILE A 203 -0.34 -9.02 14.39
N VAL A 204 0.98 -9.14 14.54
CA VAL A 204 1.82 -9.96 13.64
C VAL A 204 1.40 -11.43 13.66
N VAL A 205 1.15 -12.00 14.83
CA VAL A 205 0.69 -13.40 14.96
C VAL A 205 -0.66 -13.58 14.28
N VAL A 206 -1.62 -12.66 14.50
CA VAL A 206 -2.95 -12.73 13.89
C VAL A 206 -2.86 -12.63 12.36
N LEU A 207 -2.10 -11.66 11.83
CA LEU A 207 -1.89 -11.53 10.38
C LEU A 207 -1.14 -12.73 9.80
N GLY A 208 -0.15 -13.28 10.52
CA GLY A 208 0.61 -14.46 10.11
C GLY A 208 -0.27 -15.72 10.03
N ILE A 209 -1.13 -15.94 11.04
CA ILE A 209 -2.10 -17.04 11.02
C ILE A 209 -3.08 -16.86 9.86
N ALA A 210 -3.63 -15.65 9.69
CA ALA A 210 -4.52 -15.34 8.57
C ALA A 210 -3.84 -15.60 7.22
N ALA A 211 -2.56 -15.26 7.06
CA ALA A 211 -1.81 -15.48 5.84
C ALA A 211 -1.60 -16.97 5.56
N ILE A 212 -1.21 -17.75 6.56
CA ILE A 212 -1.05 -19.20 6.44
C ILE A 212 -2.37 -19.84 6.03
N ILE A 213 -3.47 -19.52 6.74
CA ILE A 213 -4.79 -20.06 6.43
C ILE A 213 -5.18 -19.70 4.99
N SER A 214 -5.08 -18.43 4.62
CA SER A 214 -5.42 -17.95 3.27
C SER A 214 -4.62 -18.68 2.19
N LEU A 215 -3.31 -18.83 2.37
CA LEU A 215 -2.43 -19.53 1.42
C LEU A 215 -2.74 -21.03 1.33
N THR A 216 -3.05 -21.69 2.44
CA THR A 216 -3.45 -23.11 2.45
C THR A 216 -4.76 -23.31 1.70
N PHE A 217 -5.76 -22.47 1.96
CA PHE A 217 -7.05 -22.54 1.26
C PHE A 217 -6.92 -22.21 -0.24
N GLY A 218 -6.15 -21.18 -0.60
CA GLY A 218 -5.90 -20.83 -2.00
C GLY A 218 -5.18 -21.92 -2.78
N ASN A 219 -4.17 -22.54 -2.17
CA ASN A 219 -3.44 -23.66 -2.81
C ASN A 219 -4.31 -24.90 -2.95
N ALA A 220 -5.10 -25.26 -1.93
CA ALA A 220 -6.02 -26.38 -2.03
C ALA A 220 -7.03 -26.19 -3.17
N TYR A 221 -7.54 -24.97 -3.35
CA TYR A 221 -8.44 -24.64 -4.45
C TYR A 221 -7.79 -24.77 -5.83
N ARG A 222 -6.56 -24.27 -5.99
CA ARG A 222 -5.80 -24.38 -7.24
C ARG A 222 -5.45 -25.84 -7.59
N ILE A 223 -5.07 -26.64 -6.61
CA ILE A 223 -4.70 -28.06 -6.79
C ILE A 223 -5.94 -28.90 -7.16
N ASN A 224 -7.10 -28.59 -6.60
CA ASN A 224 -8.35 -29.33 -6.85
C ASN A 224 -9.03 -28.98 -8.18
N GLY A 225 -8.35 -28.28 -9.09
CA GLY A 225 -8.73 -28.24 -10.50
C GLY A 225 -9.87 -27.29 -10.87
N VAL A 226 -10.23 -26.33 -10.01
CA VAL A 226 -11.10 -25.21 -10.44
C VAL A 226 -10.26 -24.11 -11.10
N ALA A 227 -9.44 -24.53 -12.07
CA ALA A 227 -8.72 -23.63 -12.97
C ALA A 227 -9.66 -23.32 -14.14
N GLY A 228 -10.36 -22.18 -14.08
CA GLY A 228 -11.35 -21.89 -15.12
C GLY A 228 -12.23 -20.66 -14.92
N VAL A 229 -11.67 -19.50 -14.54
CA VAL A 229 -12.40 -18.22 -14.71
C VAL A 229 -12.17 -17.67 -16.13
N ASN A 230 -12.31 -18.53 -17.13
CA ASN A 230 -12.41 -18.12 -18.53
C ASN A 230 -13.84 -18.34 -19.00
N GLY A 231 -14.76 -17.49 -18.51
CA GLY A 231 -16.11 -17.34 -19.06
C GLY A 231 -17.20 -18.27 -18.52
N ALA A 232 -16.94 -19.13 -17.54
CA ALA A 232 -17.97 -19.97 -16.91
C ALA A 232 -18.60 -19.29 -15.68
N VAL A 233 -19.90 -19.53 -15.49
CA VAL A 233 -20.71 -19.09 -14.33
C VAL A 233 -19.94 -19.41 -13.04
N ALA A 234 -19.69 -18.40 -12.21
CA ALA A 234 -19.04 -18.59 -10.92
C ALA A 234 -19.81 -19.65 -10.11
N THR A 235 -19.21 -20.83 -9.88
CA THR A 235 -19.84 -21.80 -9.00
C THR A 235 -19.73 -21.30 -7.56
N PRO A 236 -20.66 -21.65 -6.65
CA PRO A 236 -20.57 -21.29 -5.24
C PRO A 236 -19.22 -21.68 -4.60
N GLU A 237 -18.56 -22.71 -5.12
CA GLU A 237 -17.23 -23.15 -4.67
C GLU A 237 -16.12 -22.16 -5.07
N MET A 238 -16.31 -21.35 -6.13
CA MET A 238 -15.37 -20.29 -6.54
C MET A 238 -15.52 -19.01 -5.73
N ILE A 239 -16.65 -18.83 -5.06
CA ILE A 239 -16.92 -17.66 -4.22
C ILE A 239 -16.07 -17.74 -2.94
N LEU A 240 -15.87 -18.95 -2.40
CA LEU A 240 -15.19 -19.14 -1.13
C LEU A 240 -13.70 -18.72 -1.13
N PRO A 241 -12.86 -19.12 -2.10
CA PRO A 241 -11.45 -18.69 -2.16
C PRO A 241 -11.28 -17.21 -2.48
N VAL A 242 -12.30 -16.57 -3.06
CA VAL A 242 -12.30 -15.13 -3.35
C VAL A 242 -12.67 -14.31 -2.11
N ILE A 243 -13.71 -14.75 -1.38
CA ILE A 243 -14.23 -14.05 -0.22
C ILE A 243 -13.40 -14.31 1.04
N MET A 244 -12.86 -15.52 1.23
CA MET A 244 -12.14 -15.88 2.45
C MET A 244 -10.89 -15.03 2.73
N PRO A 245 -10.00 -14.73 1.75
CA PRO A 245 -8.89 -13.80 1.95
C PRO A 245 -9.35 -12.43 2.46
N LEU A 246 -10.46 -11.90 1.92
CA LEU A 246 -11.05 -10.63 2.35
C LEU A 246 -11.57 -10.70 3.79
N LEU A 247 -12.26 -11.80 4.14
CA LEU A 247 -12.77 -12.01 5.50
C LEU A 247 -11.62 -12.18 6.51
N TYR A 248 -10.57 -12.92 6.16
CA TYR A 248 -9.42 -13.12 7.05
C TYR A 248 -8.63 -11.82 7.24
N LEU A 249 -8.43 -11.05 6.17
CA LEU A 249 -7.78 -9.74 6.28
C LEU A 249 -8.63 -8.78 7.12
N GLY A 250 -9.94 -8.73 6.85
CA GLY A 250 -10.89 -7.92 7.63
C GLY A 250 -10.91 -8.31 9.10
N ALA A 251 -11.01 -9.60 9.42
CA ALA A 251 -10.99 -10.11 10.79
C ALA A 251 -9.68 -9.80 11.52
N ALA A 252 -8.54 -9.93 10.83
CA ALA A 252 -7.23 -9.60 11.38
C ALA A 252 -7.12 -8.12 11.75
N TRP A 253 -7.57 -7.22 10.87
CA TRP A 253 -7.53 -5.79 11.13
C TRP A 253 -8.58 -5.32 12.14
N ILE A 254 -9.78 -5.89 12.15
CA ILE A 254 -10.77 -5.66 13.23
C ILE A 254 -10.18 -6.04 14.59
N THR A 255 -9.47 -7.17 14.65
CA THR A 255 -8.76 -7.60 15.86
C THR A 255 -7.65 -6.62 16.24
N ALA A 256 -6.89 -6.10 15.26
CA ALA A 256 -5.88 -5.07 15.51
C ALA A 256 -6.49 -3.76 16.03
N PHE A 257 -7.64 -3.33 15.49
CA PHE A 257 -8.41 -2.17 15.98
C PHE A 257 -8.86 -2.36 17.43
N TYR A 258 -9.33 -3.56 17.78
CA TYR A 258 -9.70 -3.90 19.16
C TYR A 258 -8.49 -3.90 20.10
N ILE A 259 -7.39 -4.58 19.74
CA ILE A 259 -6.15 -4.63 20.52
C ILE A 259 -5.58 -3.23 20.78
N SER A 260 -5.65 -2.37 19.77
CA SER A 260 -5.15 -1.01 19.82
C SER A 260 -6.08 -0.04 20.56
N GLY A 261 -7.30 -0.43 20.93
CA GLY A 261 -8.26 0.48 21.58
C GLY A 261 -8.60 1.68 20.71
N THR A 262 -8.79 1.44 19.42
CA THR A 262 -9.04 2.51 18.44
C THR A 262 -10.36 3.21 18.72
N HIS A 263 -10.34 4.54 18.69
CA HIS A 263 -11.48 5.41 18.95
C HIS A 263 -11.47 6.59 17.97
N ARG A 264 -12.65 7.20 17.82
CA ARG A 264 -12.79 8.47 17.08
C ARG A 264 -12.54 9.62 18.03
N GLY A 265 -11.60 10.48 17.67
CA GLY A 265 -11.31 11.75 18.33
C GLY A 265 -11.88 12.94 17.56
#